data_AF-A0A928VGD9-F1
#
_entry.id   AF-A0A928VGD9-F1
#
_cell.length_a   1.000
_cell.length_b   1.000
_cell.length_c   1.000
_cell.angle_alpha   90.00
_cell.angle_beta   90.00
_cell.angle_gamma   90.00
#
_symmetry.space_group_name_H-M   'P 1'
#
loop_
_entity.id
_entity.type
_entity.pdbx_description
1 polymer ?
#
loop_
_entity_poly.entity_id
_entity_poly.type
_entity_poly.pdbx_seq_one_letter_code
_entity_poly.pdbx_strand_id
1 'polypeptide(L)'
;GNIVLDTIVAQGCRPIGQPYWVTEGDRNILLSMQEDDGSGLPSDRCTVKRSPLEQLQDLVQNLSEDDRQLAQQNHIFIGVAQNGFKQTLEPGDFLIRNLLGVDPRVGAIAIGDLIRSGQRIQFHLRDAETSAEDLDLLLRRYVQVSPANPTPVGALMFSCLGRGEGLYGEPNFDSQLVNEYLKELPIAGFFCNGEIGPIGGSTFLHGYTSVFGIFREKE
;
A
#
# COMPACT_ATOMS: atom_id res chain seq x y z
N GLY A 1 18.13 -21.33 13.83
CA GLY A 1 18.04 -22.59 13.06
C GLY A 1 18.47 -22.35 11.64
N ASN A 2 18.46 -23.38 10.79
CA ASN A 2 18.87 -23.31 9.38
C ASN A 2 17.72 -22.85 8.46
N ILE A 3 16.85 -21.98 8.94
CA ILE A 3 15.67 -21.50 8.21
C ILE A 3 15.81 -19.99 8.04
N VAL A 4 15.57 -19.53 6.82
CA VAL A 4 15.37 -18.13 6.49
C VAL A 4 13.90 -17.93 6.13
N LEU A 5 13.34 -16.81 6.61
CA LEU A 5 11.98 -16.39 6.32
C LEU A 5 12.06 -15.14 5.45
N ASP A 6 11.70 -15.27 4.18
CA ASP A 6 11.52 -14.13 3.30
C ASP A 6 10.05 -13.67 3.38
N THR A 7 9.80 -12.39 3.16
CA THR A 7 8.47 -11.80 3.30
C THR A 7 8.01 -11.09 2.05
N ILE A 8 6.77 -11.29 1.66
CA ILE A 8 6.07 -10.50 0.65
C ILE A 8 4.83 -9.87 1.30
N VAL A 9 4.60 -8.58 1.06
CA VAL A 9 3.42 -7.85 1.55
C VAL A 9 2.77 -7.18 0.35
N ALA A 10 1.70 -7.77 -0.17
CA ALA A 10 0.91 -7.19 -1.26
C ALA A 10 -0.17 -6.28 -0.66
N GLN A 11 -0.05 -4.98 -0.90
CA GLN A 11 -0.99 -3.97 -0.40
C GLN A 11 -2.15 -3.69 -1.36
N GLY A 12 -2.00 -4.08 -2.62
CA GLY A 12 -3.04 -4.08 -3.64
C GLY A 12 -3.64 -2.71 -3.92
N CYS A 13 -2.81 -1.67 -3.90
CA CYS A 13 -3.21 -0.30 -4.17
C CYS A 13 -2.23 0.35 -5.15
N ARG A 14 -2.74 1.21 -6.04
CA ARG A 14 -1.94 1.97 -7.00
C ARG A 14 -2.03 3.46 -6.71
N PRO A 15 -0.93 4.22 -6.89
CA PRO A 15 -0.95 5.65 -6.66
C PRO A 15 -1.85 6.37 -7.67
N ILE A 16 -2.49 7.45 -7.22
CA ILE A 16 -3.18 8.42 -8.06
C ILE A 16 -2.67 9.84 -7.76
N GLY A 17 -2.52 10.63 -8.82
CA GLY A 17 -1.96 11.99 -8.72
C GLY A 17 -0.50 12.02 -8.24
N GLN A 18 -0.06 13.20 -7.82
CA GLN A 18 1.28 13.44 -7.29
C GLN A 18 1.39 13.14 -5.78
N PRO A 19 2.61 12.96 -5.26
CA PRO A 19 2.87 13.00 -3.83
C PRO A 19 2.64 14.40 -3.22
N TYR A 20 2.38 14.44 -1.92
CA TYR A 20 2.19 15.65 -1.13
C TYR A 20 3.05 15.60 0.14
N TRP A 21 3.52 16.74 0.60
CA TRP A 21 4.08 16.93 1.93
C TRP A 21 2.98 17.28 2.93
N VAL A 22 2.94 16.56 4.04
CA VAL A 22 2.12 16.93 5.20
C VAL A 22 2.76 18.16 5.85
N THR A 23 2.05 19.28 5.83
CA THR A 23 2.52 20.52 6.49
C THR A 23 2.00 20.61 7.91
N GLU A 24 0.79 20.12 8.17
CA GLU A 24 0.19 20.08 9.49
C GLU A 24 -0.65 18.80 9.66
N GLY A 25 -0.38 18.08 10.75
CA GLY A 25 -1.13 16.90 11.15
C GLY A 25 -1.26 16.83 12.66
N ASP A 26 -2.41 16.40 13.15
CA ASP A 26 -2.67 16.15 14.56
C ASP A 26 -3.17 14.72 14.76
N ARG A 27 -2.36 13.91 15.45
CA ARG A 27 -2.58 12.46 15.62
C ARG A 27 -2.80 11.79 14.26
N ASN A 28 -4.03 11.42 13.93
CA ASN A 28 -4.40 10.76 12.67
C ASN A 28 -5.22 11.67 11.74
N ILE A 29 -5.25 12.97 12.03
CA ILE A 29 -5.97 13.98 11.26
C ILE A 29 -4.98 14.77 10.42
N LEU A 30 -5.13 14.68 9.10
CA LEU A 30 -4.43 15.50 8.13
C LEU A 30 -5.13 16.86 8.03
N LEU A 31 -4.45 17.91 8.50
CA LEU A 31 -4.99 19.27 8.57
C LEU A 31 -4.56 20.11 7.36
N SER A 32 -3.31 19.97 6.92
CA SER A 32 -2.84 20.61 5.71
C SER A 32 -1.74 19.81 5.01
N MET A 33 -1.73 19.93 3.68
CA MET A 33 -0.71 19.33 2.83
C MET A 33 -0.42 20.25 1.64
N GLN A 34 0.76 20.08 1.06
CA GLN A 34 1.19 20.79 -0.14
C GLN A 34 1.73 19.80 -1.15
N GLU A 35 1.57 20.10 -2.44
CA GLU A 35 2.14 19.28 -3.51
C GLU A 35 3.66 19.19 -3.36
N ASP A 36 4.19 18.00 -3.64
CA ASP A 36 5.61 17.78 -3.71
C ASP A 36 6.16 18.19 -5.08
N ASP A 37 7.01 19.22 -5.10
CA ASP A 37 7.63 19.75 -6.31
C ASP A 37 8.82 18.90 -6.81
N GLY A 38 9.10 17.77 -6.14
CA GLY A 38 10.17 16.86 -6.48
C GLY A 38 11.55 17.35 -6.02
N SER A 39 11.64 18.46 -5.29
CA SER A 39 12.89 18.95 -4.71
C SER A 39 13.40 18.07 -3.54
N GLY A 40 12.56 17.17 -3.04
CA GLY A 40 12.86 16.31 -1.90
C GLY A 40 12.84 17.05 -0.56
N LEU A 41 12.41 18.31 -0.53
CA LEU A 41 12.24 19.13 0.66
C LEU A 41 10.87 19.83 0.62
N PRO A 42 10.26 20.12 1.79
CA PRO A 42 9.07 20.96 1.83
C PRO A 42 9.41 22.35 1.28
N SER A 43 8.66 22.82 0.29
CA SER A 43 8.79 24.19 -0.18
C SER A 43 8.12 25.16 0.82
N ASP A 44 8.84 26.19 1.27
CA ASP A 44 8.28 27.34 2.01
C ASP A 44 7.46 28.28 1.08
N ARG A 45 7.25 27.88 -0.18
CA ARG A 45 6.77 28.74 -1.26
C ARG A 45 5.26 28.70 -1.48
N CYS A 46 4.51 27.95 -0.67
CA CYS A 46 3.07 27.82 -0.88
C CYS A 46 2.31 29.05 -0.33
N THR A 47 2.01 30.01 -1.19
CA THR A 47 1.26 31.23 -0.85
C THR A 47 -0.25 31.00 -0.66
N VAL A 48 -0.77 29.85 -1.08
CA VAL A 48 -2.20 29.50 -0.98
C VAL A 48 -2.35 28.17 -0.25
N LYS A 49 -2.82 28.22 1.00
CA LYS A 49 -3.19 27.03 1.76
C LYS A 49 -4.49 26.45 1.19
N ARG A 50 -4.39 25.35 0.45
CA ARG A 50 -5.55 24.51 0.08
C ARG A 50 -5.76 23.44 1.12
N SER A 51 -7.00 23.14 1.47
CA SER A 51 -7.31 22.06 2.39
C SER A 51 -7.02 20.69 1.75
N PRO A 52 -6.73 19.66 2.56
CA PRO A 52 -6.59 18.29 2.06
C PRO A 52 -7.81 17.80 1.27
N LEU A 53 -9.02 18.15 1.71
CA LEU A 53 -10.27 17.77 1.03
C LEU A 53 -10.40 18.42 -0.35
N GLU A 54 -10.10 19.71 -0.49
CA GLU A 54 -10.16 20.39 -1.80
C GLU A 54 -9.17 19.75 -2.79
N GLN A 55 -7.94 19.49 -2.36
CA GLN A 55 -6.93 18.83 -3.21
C GLN A 55 -7.35 17.41 -3.62
N LEU A 56 -7.99 16.65 -2.72
CA LEU A 56 -8.55 15.34 -3.05
C LEU A 56 -9.70 15.46 -4.07
N GLN A 57 -10.59 16.44 -3.91
CA GLN A 57 -11.69 16.67 -4.84
C GLN A 57 -11.18 17.05 -6.23
N ASP A 58 -10.22 17.97 -6.31
CA ASP A 58 -9.56 18.35 -7.56
C ASP A 58 -8.89 17.15 -8.22
N LEU A 59 -8.20 16.32 -7.43
CA LEU A 59 -7.57 15.10 -7.93
C LEU A 59 -8.61 14.16 -8.55
N VAL A 60 -9.69 13.84 -7.82
CA VAL A 60 -10.73 12.90 -8.27
C VAL A 60 -11.45 13.40 -9.53
N GLN A 61 -11.63 14.72 -9.69
CA GLN A 61 -12.23 15.30 -10.89
C GLN A 61 -11.38 15.13 -12.15
N ASN A 62 -10.06 15.03 -11.99
CA ASN A 62 -9.10 14.90 -13.09
C ASN A 62 -8.73 13.44 -13.41
N LEU A 63 -9.30 12.46 -12.69
CA LEU A 63 -9.10 11.04 -12.98
C LEU A 63 -9.85 10.59 -14.25
N SER A 64 -9.47 9.41 -14.77
CA SER A 64 -10.27 8.71 -15.77
C SER A 64 -11.68 8.39 -15.23
N GLU A 65 -12.61 8.05 -16.12
CA GLU A 65 -13.98 7.72 -15.71
C GLU A 65 -14.03 6.50 -14.76
N ASP A 66 -13.26 5.45 -15.08
CA ASP A 66 -13.16 4.24 -14.26
C ASP A 66 -12.56 4.53 -12.87
N ASP A 67 -11.45 5.28 -12.82
CA ASP A 67 -10.79 5.66 -11.56
C ASP A 67 -11.68 6.56 -10.71
N ARG A 68 -12.40 7.47 -11.34
CA ARG A 68 -13.36 8.33 -10.64
C ARG A 68 -14.52 7.51 -10.06
N GLN A 69 -14.99 6.49 -10.77
CA GLN A 69 -16.03 5.59 -10.26
C GLN A 69 -15.52 4.80 -9.04
N LEU A 70 -14.30 4.26 -9.10
CA LEU A 70 -13.66 3.61 -7.95
C LEU A 70 -13.52 4.56 -6.77
N ALA A 71 -13.08 5.79 -7.01
CA ALA A 71 -12.95 6.82 -6.00
C ALA A 71 -14.30 7.13 -5.31
N GLN A 72 -15.39 7.22 -6.09
CA GLN A 72 -16.75 7.45 -5.59
C GLN A 72 -17.32 6.28 -4.78
N GLN A 73 -16.82 5.06 -4.99
CA GLN A 73 -17.19 3.86 -4.25
C GLN A 73 -16.39 3.69 -2.93
N ASN A 74 -15.71 4.74 -2.47
CA ASN A 74 -14.87 4.74 -1.26
C ASN A 74 -13.67 3.78 -1.35
N HIS A 75 -13.13 3.56 -2.55
CA HIS A 75 -11.89 2.80 -2.75
C HIS A 75 -10.64 3.69 -2.76
N ILE A 76 -10.68 4.82 -2.04
CA ILE A 76 -9.56 5.74 -1.88
C ILE A 76 -8.81 5.44 -0.59
N PHE A 77 -7.50 5.30 -0.73
CA PHE A 77 -6.56 5.06 0.34
C PHE A 77 -5.49 6.14 0.35
N ILE A 78 -4.69 6.16 1.41
CA ILE A 78 -3.53 7.03 1.51
C ILE A 78 -2.29 6.20 1.80
N GLY A 79 -1.28 6.34 0.95
CA GLY A 79 0.05 5.83 1.17
C GLY A 79 0.84 6.83 1.99
N VAL A 80 1.43 6.40 3.10
CA VAL A 80 2.35 7.20 3.92
C VAL A 80 3.77 6.68 3.68
N ALA A 81 4.64 7.54 3.14
CA ALA A 81 6.01 7.16 2.84
C ALA A 81 6.77 6.80 4.13
N GLN A 82 7.39 5.62 4.15
CA GLN A 82 8.16 5.17 5.31
C GLN A 82 9.56 5.78 5.38
N ASN A 83 10.08 6.25 4.24
CA ASN A 83 11.32 7.00 4.16
C ASN A 83 11.10 8.33 3.43
N GLY A 84 10.84 9.40 4.20
CA GLY A 84 10.64 10.74 3.65
C GLY A 84 11.88 11.35 2.97
N PHE A 85 13.08 10.79 3.20
CA PHE A 85 14.34 11.26 2.61
C PHE A 85 14.66 10.62 1.25
N LYS A 86 13.93 9.56 0.86
CA LYS A 86 14.12 8.96 -0.47
C LYS A 86 13.68 9.98 -1.52
N GLN A 87 14.55 10.32 -2.47
CA GLN A 87 14.22 11.33 -3.48
C GLN A 87 13.04 10.87 -4.35
N THR A 88 13.17 9.67 -4.93
CA THR A 88 12.13 9.03 -5.74
C THR A 88 11.40 7.99 -4.92
N LEU A 89 10.09 8.18 -4.72
CA LEU A 89 9.23 7.19 -4.08
C LEU A 89 8.73 6.20 -5.14
N GLU A 90 8.77 4.93 -4.78
CA GLU A 90 8.26 3.79 -5.52
C GLU A 90 7.04 3.24 -4.75
N PRO A 91 6.12 2.50 -5.39
CA PRO A 91 4.93 1.96 -4.73
C PRO A 91 5.23 1.20 -3.42
N GLY A 92 6.34 0.46 -3.36
CA GLY A 92 6.77 -0.28 -2.17
C GLY A 92 7.31 0.56 -1.00
N ASP A 93 7.48 1.88 -1.16
CA ASP A 93 7.91 2.78 -0.08
C ASP A 93 6.74 3.30 0.77
N PHE A 94 5.51 3.12 0.29
CA PHE A 94 4.30 3.61 0.95
C PHE A 94 3.69 2.53 1.84
N LEU A 95 3.25 2.95 3.02
CA LEU A 95 2.37 2.19 3.89
C LEU A 95 0.94 2.63 3.63
N ILE A 96 0.10 1.73 3.12
CA ILE A 96 -1.27 2.04 2.73
C ILE A 96 -2.19 2.05 3.95
N ARG A 97 -3.03 3.08 4.02
CA ARG A 97 -4.00 3.30 5.10
C ARG A 97 -5.35 3.76 4.58
N ASN A 98 -6.38 3.44 5.36
CA ASN A 98 -7.75 3.84 5.05
C ASN A 98 -7.94 5.33 5.32
N LEU A 99 -8.79 5.97 4.51
CA LEU A 99 -9.44 7.21 4.91
C LEU A 99 -10.62 6.86 5.80
N LEU A 100 -10.59 7.33 7.05
CA LEU A 100 -11.64 7.06 8.05
C LEU A 100 -12.82 8.01 7.90
N GLY A 101 -12.59 9.20 7.37
CA GLY A 101 -13.61 10.22 7.17
C GLY A 101 -13.01 11.58 6.86
N VAL A 102 -13.90 12.55 6.62
CA VAL A 102 -13.54 13.93 6.30
C VAL A 102 -14.34 14.89 7.18
N ASP A 103 -13.72 15.98 7.63
CA ASP A 103 -14.44 17.11 8.23
C ASP A 103 -14.57 18.21 7.17
N PRO A 104 -15.75 18.38 6.54
CA PRO A 104 -15.93 19.35 5.46
C PRO A 104 -15.87 20.81 5.94
N ARG A 105 -15.98 21.08 7.25
CA ARG A 105 -15.96 22.46 7.77
C ARG A 105 -14.56 23.06 7.72
N VAL A 106 -13.55 22.23 7.94
CA VAL A 106 -12.13 22.61 7.94
C VAL A 106 -11.33 21.95 6.82
N GLY A 107 -11.96 21.08 6.04
CA GLY A 107 -11.34 20.34 4.93
C GLY A 107 -10.30 19.31 5.37
N ALA A 108 -10.36 18.85 6.63
CA ALA A 108 -9.43 17.88 7.18
C ALA A 108 -9.83 16.44 6.86
N ILE A 109 -8.85 15.53 6.81
CA ILE A 109 -9.05 14.12 6.49
C ILE A 109 -8.52 13.25 7.65
N ALA A 110 -9.35 12.34 8.15
CA ALA A 110 -8.94 11.36 9.15
C ALA A 110 -8.38 10.11 8.46
N ILE A 111 -7.21 9.64 8.91
CA ILE A 111 -6.47 8.52 8.34
C ILE A 111 -6.42 7.36 9.36
N GLY A 112 -6.32 6.13 8.89
CA GLY A 112 -6.16 4.92 9.70
C GLY A 112 -4.79 4.75 10.38
N ASP A 113 -3.99 5.81 10.48
CA ASP A 113 -2.68 5.82 11.14
C ASP A 113 -2.30 7.23 11.59
N LEU A 114 -1.25 7.34 12.40
CA LEU A 114 -0.68 8.61 12.81
C LEU A 114 -0.01 9.30 11.62
N ILE A 115 -0.23 10.61 11.53
CA ILE A 115 0.36 11.48 10.51
C ILE A 115 1.07 12.66 11.19
N ARG A 116 2.24 13.01 10.67
CA ARG A 116 3.12 14.05 11.23
C ARG A 116 3.57 15.00 10.13
N SER A 117 3.75 16.26 10.48
CA SER A 117 4.37 17.25 9.61
C SER A 117 5.73 16.77 9.11
N GLY A 118 6.01 17.02 7.83
CA GLY A 118 7.21 16.57 7.13
C GLY A 118 7.13 15.15 6.58
N GLN A 119 6.02 14.42 6.73
CA GLN A 119 5.84 13.16 6.00
C GLN A 119 5.40 13.42 4.56
N ARG A 120 5.77 12.50 3.66
CA ARG A 120 5.23 12.46 2.29
C ARG A 120 4.07 11.46 2.24
N ILE A 121 3.00 11.85 1.57
CA ILE A 121 1.80 11.04 1.36
C ILE A 121 1.41 11.04 -0.11
N GLN A 122 0.65 10.04 -0.53
CA GLN A 122 0.05 10.02 -1.86
C GLN A 122 -1.29 9.28 -1.81
N PHE A 123 -2.30 9.77 -2.51
CA PHE A 123 -3.57 9.06 -2.61
C PHE A 123 -3.42 7.83 -3.49
N HIS A 124 -4.17 6.79 -3.17
CA HIS A 124 -4.14 5.52 -3.88
C HIS A 124 -5.55 5.02 -4.15
N LEU A 125 -5.72 4.25 -5.21
CA LEU A 125 -6.93 3.49 -5.51
C LEU A 125 -6.70 2.00 -5.32
N ARG A 126 -7.80 1.30 -5.04
CA ARG A 126 -7.82 -0.15 -4.91
C ARG A 126 -8.94 -0.73 -5.75
N ASP A 127 -8.59 -1.73 -6.54
CA ASP A 127 -9.50 -2.59 -7.28
C ASP A 127 -8.89 -3.99 -7.42
N ALA A 128 -9.62 -4.90 -8.05
CA ALA A 128 -9.19 -6.28 -8.23
C ALA A 128 -7.93 -6.38 -9.11
N GLU A 129 -7.87 -5.61 -10.19
CA GLU A 129 -6.77 -5.60 -11.16
C GLU A 129 -5.48 -5.10 -10.51
N THR A 130 -5.54 -3.95 -9.83
CA THR A 130 -4.46 -3.38 -9.04
C THR A 130 -3.95 -4.35 -7.98
N SER A 131 -4.87 -5.05 -7.29
CA SER A 131 -4.51 -6.05 -6.29
C SER A 131 -3.80 -7.26 -6.89
N ALA A 132 -4.21 -7.68 -8.09
CA ALA A 132 -3.59 -8.75 -8.85
C ALA A 132 -2.20 -8.37 -9.35
N GLU A 133 -2.07 -7.20 -9.97
CA GLU A 133 -0.82 -6.66 -10.51
C GLU A 133 0.23 -6.44 -9.43
N ASP A 134 -0.16 -5.92 -8.25
CA ASP A 134 0.76 -5.73 -7.12
C ASP A 134 1.36 -7.06 -6.66
N LEU A 135 0.53 -8.09 -6.49
CA LEU A 135 1.01 -9.41 -6.09
C LEU A 135 1.88 -10.06 -7.17
N ASP A 136 1.49 -9.97 -8.44
CA ASP A 136 2.26 -10.47 -9.58
C ASP A 136 3.65 -9.82 -9.64
N LEU A 137 3.73 -8.49 -9.52
CA LEU A 137 4.98 -7.74 -9.54
C LEU A 137 5.90 -8.16 -8.37
N LEU A 138 5.34 -8.30 -7.17
CA LEU A 138 6.08 -8.72 -5.98
C LEU A 138 6.63 -10.14 -6.12
N LEU A 139 5.84 -11.09 -6.65
CA LEU A 139 6.27 -12.47 -6.88
C LEU A 139 7.33 -12.55 -7.98
N ARG A 140 7.18 -11.81 -9.09
CA ARG A 140 8.21 -11.70 -10.13
C ARG A 140 9.52 -11.21 -9.55
N ARG A 141 9.49 -10.13 -8.76
CA ARG A 141 10.67 -9.57 -8.10
C ARG A 141 11.29 -10.57 -7.12
N TYR A 142 10.47 -11.28 -6.34
CA TYR A 142 10.94 -12.30 -5.42
C TYR A 142 11.71 -13.41 -6.14
N VAL A 143 11.17 -13.95 -7.25
CA VAL A 143 11.83 -15.01 -8.03
C VAL A 143 13.12 -14.51 -8.70
N GLN A 144 13.19 -13.24 -9.09
CA GLN A 144 14.39 -12.65 -9.71
C GLN A 144 15.53 -12.41 -8.71
N VAL A 145 15.21 -12.01 -7.49
CA VAL A 145 16.20 -11.62 -6.47
C VAL A 145 16.58 -12.79 -5.55
N SER A 146 15.68 -13.76 -5.36
CA SER A 146 15.93 -14.88 -4.48
C SER A 146 16.95 -15.85 -5.09
N PRO A 147 17.88 -16.39 -4.28
CA PRO A 147 18.83 -17.37 -4.76
C PRO A 147 18.08 -18.62 -5.25
N ALA A 148 18.51 -19.15 -6.40
CA ALA A 148 17.90 -20.33 -6.99
C ALA A 148 18.05 -21.59 -6.11
N ASN A 149 19.00 -21.57 -5.17
CA ASN A 149 19.25 -22.62 -4.18
C ASN A 149 19.62 -22.01 -2.82
N PRO A 150 19.12 -22.54 -1.69
CA PRO A 150 18.09 -23.57 -1.61
C PRO A 150 16.70 -23.00 -1.99
N THR A 151 15.89 -23.81 -2.67
CA THR A 151 14.55 -23.42 -3.09
C THR A 151 13.61 -23.25 -1.89
N PRO A 152 12.58 -22.39 -2.00
CA PRO A 152 11.51 -22.34 -1.02
C PRO A 152 10.92 -23.73 -0.73
N VAL A 153 10.65 -24.03 0.55
CA VAL A 153 10.14 -25.33 1.02
C VAL A 153 8.69 -25.28 1.50
N GLY A 154 8.17 -24.08 1.75
CA GLY A 154 6.77 -23.84 2.07
C GLY A 154 6.50 -22.35 2.30
N ALA A 155 5.23 -21.97 2.35
CA ALA A 155 4.81 -20.61 2.70
C ALA A 155 3.64 -20.59 3.68
N LEU A 156 3.60 -19.54 4.50
CA LEU A 156 2.41 -19.14 5.24
C LEU A 156 1.80 -17.91 4.56
N MET A 157 0.52 -18.00 4.18
CA MET A 157 -0.24 -16.91 3.56
C MET A 157 -1.33 -16.41 4.52
N PHE A 158 -1.29 -15.12 4.84
CA PHE A 158 -2.32 -14.45 5.64
C PHE A 158 -2.97 -13.38 4.76
N SER A 159 -4.17 -13.67 4.24
CA SER A 159 -4.88 -12.79 3.32
C SER A 159 -6.03 -12.09 4.02
N CYS A 160 -6.27 -10.82 3.71
CA CYS A 160 -7.35 -10.05 4.32
C CYS A 160 -8.72 -10.55 3.87
N LEU A 161 -9.73 -10.46 4.73
CA LEU A 161 -11.14 -10.68 4.38
C LEU A 161 -11.64 -9.76 3.26
N GLY A 162 -10.96 -8.64 3.01
CA GLY A 162 -11.23 -7.75 1.88
C GLY A 162 -10.66 -8.24 0.54
N ARG A 163 -9.92 -9.37 0.50
CA ARG A 163 -9.44 -10.04 -0.73
C ARG A 163 -10.25 -11.32 -0.99
N GLY A 164 -9.74 -12.21 -1.84
CA GLY A 164 -10.39 -13.46 -2.20
C GLY A 164 -11.52 -13.28 -3.22
N GLU A 165 -12.44 -14.24 -3.28
CA GLU A 165 -13.49 -14.30 -4.31
C GLU A 165 -14.36 -13.03 -4.38
N GLY A 166 -14.62 -12.37 -3.25
CA GLY A 166 -15.37 -11.12 -3.23
C GLY A 166 -14.66 -9.95 -3.93
N LEU A 167 -13.32 -9.98 -4.00
CA LEU A 167 -12.52 -8.98 -4.72
C LEU A 167 -12.27 -9.41 -6.16
N TYR A 168 -11.81 -10.63 -6.37
CA TYR A 168 -11.31 -11.11 -7.67
C TYR A 168 -12.39 -11.72 -8.57
N GLY A 169 -13.56 -12.04 -8.02
CA GLY A 169 -14.61 -12.78 -8.73
C GLY A 169 -14.31 -14.27 -8.90
N GLU A 170 -13.19 -14.76 -8.36
CA GLU A 170 -12.79 -16.16 -8.41
C GLU A 170 -12.10 -16.61 -7.11
N PRO A 171 -12.27 -17.89 -6.71
CA PRO A 171 -11.65 -18.41 -5.51
C PRO A 171 -10.14 -18.62 -5.69
N ASN A 172 -9.40 -18.58 -4.58
CA ASN A 172 -7.98 -18.98 -4.50
C ASN A 172 -6.97 -18.14 -5.31
N PHE A 173 -7.36 -16.98 -5.85
CA PHE A 173 -6.49 -16.10 -6.67
C PHE A 173 -5.05 -15.97 -6.13
N ASP A 174 -4.89 -15.45 -4.91
CA ASP A 174 -3.58 -15.21 -4.30
C ASP A 174 -2.71 -16.48 -4.25
N SER A 175 -3.30 -17.60 -3.79
CA SER A 175 -2.59 -18.87 -3.65
C SER A 175 -2.27 -19.54 -5.00
N GLN A 176 -3.15 -19.37 -6.00
CA GLN A 176 -2.90 -19.87 -7.35
C GLN A 176 -1.73 -19.11 -7.97
N LEU A 177 -1.72 -17.78 -7.86
CA LEU A 177 -0.64 -16.95 -8.38
C LEU A 177 0.70 -17.31 -7.72
N VAL A 178 0.75 -17.54 -6.40
CA VAL A 178 1.97 -18.02 -5.74
C VAL A 178 2.43 -19.37 -6.30
N ASN A 179 1.51 -20.30 -6.53
CA ASN A 179 1.83 -21.62 -7.07
C ASN A 179 2.40 -21.55 -8.50
N GLU A 180 1.95 -20.61 -9.32
CA GLU A 180 2.49 -20.36 -10.66
C GLU A 180 3.96 -19.93 -10.61
N TYR A 181 4.32 -19.06 -9.67
CA TYR A 181 5.69 -18.56 -9.52
C TYR A 181 6.62 -19.53 -8.79
N LEU A 182 6.13 -20.20 -7.75
CA LEU A 182 6.94 -21.01 -6.82
C LEU A 182 6.78 -22.53 -6.98
N LYS A 183 6.10 -22.97 -8.05
CA LYS A 183 6.02 -24.39 -8.50
C LYS A 183 5.52 -25.36 -7.42
N GLU A 184 4.23 -25.32 -7.14
CA GLU A 184 3.56 -26.24 -6.18
C GLU A 184 4.12 -26.17 -4.76
N LEU A 185 4.57 -24.99 -4.34
CA LEU A 185 5.00 -24.73 -2.97
C LEU A 185 3.85 -25.04 -1.99
N PRO A 186 4.05 -25.86 -0.94
CA PRO A 186 3.01 -26.05 0.06
C PRO A 186 2.68 -24.73 0.76
N ILE A 187 1.42 -24.30 0.67
CA ILE A 187 0.89 -23.09 1.31
C ILE A 187 -0.07 -23.49 2.41
N ALA A 188 0.14 -22.96 3.61
CA ALA A 188 -0.84 -22.97 4.69
C ALA A 188 -1.17 -21.54 5.11
N GLY A 189 -2.21 -21.35 5.91
CA GLY A 189 -2.60 -20.03 6.38
C GLY A 189 -4.10 -19.88 6.59
N PHE A 190 -4.56 -18.63 6.62
CA PHE A 190 -5.97 -18.31 6.83
C PHE A 190 -6.31 -16.90 6.37
N PHE A 191 -7.61 -16.65 6.19
CA PHE A 191 -8.13 -15.30 6.03
C PHE A 191 -8.26 -14.59 7.38
N CYS A 192 -7.85 -13.32 7.44
CA CYS A 192 -7.88 -12.54 8.67
C CYS A 192 -8.25 -11.07 8.43
N ASN A 193 -8.36 -10.30 9.51
CA ASN A 193 -8.68 -8.87 9.46
C ASN A 193 -7.58 -8.09 10.18
N GLY A 194 -6.35 -8.25 9.71
CA GLY A 194 -5.16 -7.76 10.40
C GLY A 194 -3.95 -8.62 10.06
N GLU A 195 -3.27 -8.28 8.98
CA GLU A 195 -2.05 -8.97 8.55
C GLU A 195 -0.83 -8.26 9.15
N ILE A 196 0.22 -9.00 9.52
CA ILE A 196 1.45 -8.42 10.10
C ILE A 196 2.61 -8.69 9.15
N GLY A 197 3.22 -7.62 8.62
CA GLY A 197 4.30 -7.75 7.64
C GLY A 197 5.21 -6.52 7.57
N PRO A 198 6.44 -6.66 7.06
CA PRO A 198 7.35 -5.54 6.96
C PRO A 198 7.11 -4.68 5.70
N ILE A 199 7.18 -3.36 5.86
CA ILE A 199 7.28 -2.36 4.79
C ILE A 199 8.41 -1.39 5.18
N GLY A 200 9.30 -1.04 4.24
CA GLY A 200 10.36 -0.06 4.51
C GLY A 200 11.28 -0.42 5.70
N GLY A 201 11.48 -1.71 5.99
CA GLY A 201 12.33 -2.19 7.10
C GLY A 201 11.67 -2.18 8.49
N SER A 202 10.40 -1.81 8.60
CA SER A 202 9.62 -1.86 9.85
C SER A 202 8.39 -2.75 9.70
N THR A 203 7.96 -3.38 10.79
CA THR A 203 6.78 -4.26 10.80
C THR A 203 5.53 -3.49 11.18
N PHE A 204 4.46 -3.69 10.41
CA PHE A 204 3.18 -3.02 10.61
C PHE A 204 2.02 -4.02 10.66
N LEU A 205 0.94 -3.58 11.31
CA LEU A 205 -0.39 -4.14 11.07
C LEU A 205 -0.94 -3.52 9.78
N HIS A 206 -1.50 -4.39 8.94
CA HIS A 206 -2.04 -4.06 7.64
C HIS A 206 -3.53 -4.43 7.55
N GLY A 207 -4.20 -3.86 6.57
CA GLY A 207 -5.55 -4.25 6.18
C GLY A 207 -5.67 -4.20 4.66
N TYR A 208 -6.55 -5.04 4.11
CA TYR A 208 -6.72 -5.26 2.67
C TYR A 208 -5.52 -5.90 1.95
N THR A 209 -4.58 -6.45 2.71
CA THR A 209 -3.31 -6.97 2.18
C THR A 209 -3.29 -8.50 2.13
N SER A 210 -2.29 -9.06 1.47
CA SER A 210 -1.89 -10.45 1.70
C SER A 210 -0.41 -10.51 2.02
N VAL A 211 -0.10 -11.15 3.14
CA VAL A 211 1.25 -11.29 3.67
C VAL A 211 1.69 -12.74 3.55
N PHE A 212 2.86 -12.93 2.98
CA PHE A 212 3.49 -14.23 2.81
C PHE A 212 4.76 -14.30 3.64
N GLY A 213 4.90 -15.38 4.41
CA GLY A 213 6.16 -15.83 4.98
C GLY A 213 6.65 -17.04 4.21
N ILE A 214 7.69 -16.87 3.40
CA ILE A 214 8.26 -17.91 2.55
C ILE A 214 9.48 -18.50 3.25
N PHE A 215 9.45 -19.81 3.49
CA PHE A 215 10.50 -20.53 4.20
C PHE A 215 11.47 -21.14 3.22
N ARG A 216 12.77 -20.96 3.48
CA ARG A 216 13.86 -21.64 2.77
C ARG A 216 14.97 -22.03 3.73
N GLU A 217 15.83 -22.92 3.29
CA GLU A 217 17.02 -23.30 4.06
C GLU A 217 18.06 -22.15 4.04
N LYS A 218 18.88 -22.08 5.07
CA LYS A 218 20.02 -21.16 5.12
C LYS A 218 21.18 -21.79 4.35
N GLU A 219 21.80 -21.02 3.45
CA GLU A 219 23.08 -21.39 2.81
C GLU A 219 24.18 -21.71 3.84
#